data_AF-A0A0N1MK03-F1
#
_entry.id   AF-A0A0N1MK03-F1
#
_cell.length_a   1.000
_cell.length_b   1.000
_cell.length_c   1.000
_cell.angle_alpha   90.00
_cell.angle_beta   90.00
_cell.angle_gamma   90.00
#
_symmetry.space_group_name_H-M   'P 1'
#
loop_
_entity.id
_entity.type
_entity.pdbx_description
1 polymer ?
#
loop_
_entity_poly.entity_id
_entity_poly.type
_entity_poly.pdbx_seq_one_letter_code
_entity_poly.pdbx_strand_id
1 'polypeptide(L)'
;MNKNVTLFIVCVMFNLIIGNLVLLAFLADTSIIYRFLISLGTTAIYAFAFLTTNKQKYKPTKSKIVFTAVVTGFASMLVACIFTSIAIRLPSDNMITAGLKGIIPTFIFSLIFASPVWILIVVGNFLCFNNMKYTSDKE
;
A
#
# COMPACT_ATOMS: atom_id res chain seq x y z
N MET A 1 -20.17 -13.13 8.77
CA MET A 1 -18.72 -12.96 8.52
C MET A 1 -18.11 -12.19 9.69
N ASN A 2 -16.90 -12.55 10.16
CA ASN A 2 -16.23 -11.81 11.23
C ASN A 2 -16.01 -10.35 10.79
N LYS A 3 -16.41 -9.35 11.61
CA LYS A 3 -16.28 -7.91 11.31
C LYS A 3 -14.87 -7.55 10.84
N ASN A 4 -13.84 -8.16 11.43
CA ASN A 4 -12.44 -7.90 11.06
C ASN A 4 -12.10 -8.46 9.67
N VAL A 5 -12.69 -9.61 9.29
CA VAL A 5 -12.51 -10.17 7.94
C VAL A 5 -13.20 -9.30 6.89
N THR A 6 -14.39 -8.77 7.20
CA THR A 6 -15.08 -7.83 6.32
C THR A 6 -14.28 -6.53 6.14
N LEU A 7 -13.79 -5.96 7.24
CA LEU A 7 -12.92 -4.78 7.19
C LEU A 7 -11.68 -5.06 6.36
N PHE A 8 -11.00 -6.19 6.58
CA PHE A 8 -9.84 -6.58 5.80
C PHE A 8 -10.10 -6.54 4.29
N ILE A 9 -11.15 -7.23 3.84
CA ILE A 9 -11.52 -7.30 2.42
C ILE A 9 -11.82 -5.91 1.87
N VAL A 10 -12.65 -5.13 2.56
CA VAL A 10 -13.01 -3.77 2.12
C VAL A 10 -11.78 -2.87 2.00
N CYS A 11 -10.87 -2.94 2.96
CA CYS A 11 -9.68 -2.08 2.99
C CYS A 11 -8.67 -2.46 1.91
N VAL A 12 -8.44 -3.75 1.71
CA VAL A 12 -7.57 -4.23 0.63
C VAL A 12 -8.17 -3.87 -0.74
N MET A 13 -9.47 -4.08 -0.93
CA MET A 13 -10.15 -3.72 -2.19
C MET A 13 -10.12 -2.21 -2.44
N PHE A 14 -10.37 -1.38 -1.42
CA PHE A 14 -10.28 0.07 -1.52
C PHE A 14 -8.88 0.52 -1.97
N ASN A 15 -7.82 0.00 -1.31
CA ASN A 15 -6.46 0.34 -1.67
C ASN A 15 -6.07 -0.17 -3.07
N LEU A 16 -6.51 -1.38 -3.44
CA LEU A 16 -6.28 -1.93 -4.77
C LEU A 16 -6.98 -1.15 -5.87
N ILE A 17 -8.21 -0.68 -5.64
CA ILE A 17 -8.95 0.14 -6.61
C ILE A 17 -8.22 1.47 -6.82
N ILE A 18 -7.89 2.17 -5.74
CA ILE A 18 -7.18 3.46 -5.82
C ILE A 18 -5.80 3.27 -6.46
N GLY A 19 -5.04 2.28 -6.00
CA GLY A 19 -3.71 1.97 -6.52
C GLY A 19 -3.74 1.62 -8.01
N ASN A 20 -4.67 0.77 -8.45
CA ASN A 20 -4.78 0.40 -9.87
C ASN A 20 -5.29 1.53 -10.76
N LEU A 21 -6.14 2.44 -10.25
CA LEU A 21 -6.51 3.65 -11.01
C LEU A 21 -5.29 4.53 -11.29
N VAL A 22 -4.40 4.68 -10.31
CA VAL A 22 -3.14 5.42 -10.50
C VAL A 22 -2.20 4.68 -11.45
N LEU A 23 -2.06 3.37 -11.33
CA LEU A 23 -1.25 2.58 -12.26
C LEU A 23 -1.81 2.66 -13.69
N LEU A 24 -3.13 2.70 -13.86
CA LEU A 24 -3.74 2.88 -15.18
C LEU A 24 -3.40 4.25 -15.76
N ALA A 25 -3.43 5.30 -14.93
CA ALA A 25 -3.15 6.67 -15.36
C ALA A 25 -1.67 6.94 -15.68
N PHE A 26 -0.75 6.41 -14.86
CA PHE A 26 0.69 6.71 -14.98
C PHE A 26 1.50 5.63 -15.70
N LEU A 27 1.00 4.40 -15.73
CA LEU A 27 1.68 3.21 -16.27
C LEU A 27 0.87 2.57 -17.40
N ALA A 28 0.06 3.37 -18.12
CA ALA A 28 -0.84 2.96 -19.21
C ALA A 28 -0.14 2.07 -20.26
N ASP A 29 1.12 2.36 -20.57
CA ASP A 29 1.90 1.69 -21.61
C ASP A 29 2.81 0.56 -21.09
N THR A 30 2.84 0.33 -19.78
CA THR A 30 3.66 -0.75 -19.18
C THR A 30 2.97 -2.10 -19.27
N SER A 31 3.77 -3.17 -19.35
CA SER A 31 3.24 -4.52 -19.47
C SER A 31 2.38 -4.91 -18.27
N ILE A 32 1.32 -5.70 -18.55
CA ILE A 32 0.33 -6.10 -17.55
C ILE A 32 0.95 -6.86 -16.37
N ILE A 33 2.10 -7.51 -16.59
CA ILE A 33 2.86 -8.25 -15.57
C ILE A 33 3.28 -7.31 -14.43
N TYR A 34 3.77 -6.10 -14.73
CA TYR A 34 4.19 -5.17 -13.67
C TYR A 34 3.01 -4.67 -12.84
N ARG A 35 1.85 -4.42 -13.46
CA ARG A 35 0.63 -4.04 -12.73
C ARG A 35 0.17 -5.15 -11.78
N PHE A 36 0.25 -6.39 -12.23
CA PHE A 36 -0.04 -7.56 -11.41
C PHE A 36 0.94 -7.68 -10.23
N LEU A 37 2.24 -7.55 -10.48
CA LEU A 37 3.27 -7.61 -9.43
C LEU A 37 3.12 -6.49 -8.40
N ILE A 38 2.81 -5.25 -8.83
CA ILE A 38 2.56 -4.14 -7.92
C ILE A 38 1.30 -4.39 -7.08
N SER A 39 0.21 -4.86 -7.71
CA SER A 39 -1.02 -5.21 -6.99
C SER A 39 -0.79 -6.34 -5.97
N LEU A 40 0.00 -7.36 -6.33
CA LEU A 40 0.35 -8.45 -5.43
C LEU A 40 1.18 -7.95 -4.24
N GLY A 41 2.22 -7.16 -4.50
CA GLY A 41 3.11 -6.65 -3.46
C GLY A 41 2.43 -5.67 -2.50
N THR A 42 1.58 -4.77 -3.03
CA THR A 42 0.78 -3.86 -2.21
C THR A 42 -0.22 -4.62 -1.35
N THR A 43 -0.90 -5.63 -1.91
CA THR A 43 -1.81 -6.51 -1.16
C THR A 43 -1.09 -7.22 -0.01
N ALA A 44 0.11 -7.75 -0.25
CA ALA A 44 0.90 -8.42 0.77
C ALA A 44 1.26 -7.48 1.93
N ILE A 45 1.64 -6.23 1.64
CA ILE A 45 1.92 -5.21 2.65
C ILE A 45 0.67 -4.90 3.49
N TYR A 46 -0.48 -4.68 2.86
CA TYR A 46 -1.72 -4.41 3.58
C TYR A 46 -2.17 -5.61 4.42
N ALA A 47 -2.07 -6.82 3.88
CA ALA A 47 -2.37 -8.05 4.60
C ALA A 47 -1.48 -8.22 5.83
N PHE A 48 -0.17 -7.99 5.68
CA PHE A 48 0.77 -8.07 6.80
C PHE A 48 0.44 -7.06 7.90
N ALA A 49 0.20 -5.79 7.55
CA ALA A 49 -0.16 -4.75 8.52
C ALA A 49 -1.49 -5.04 9.22
N PHE A 50 -2.49 -5.53 8.48
CA PHE A 50 -3.80 -5.89 9.00
C PHE A 50 -3.72 -7.08 9.96
N LEU A 51 -3.07 -8.17 9.55
CA LEU A 51 -2.93 -9.37 10.37
C LEU A 51 -2.15 -9.09 11.65
N THR A 52 -1.09 -8.29 11.57
CA THR A 52 -0.30 -7.89 12.74
C THR A 52 -1.13 -7.05 13.71
N THR A 53 -1.95 -6.12 13.20
CA THR A 53 -2.83 -5.29 14.03
C THR A 53 -3.98 -6.10 14.63
N ASN A 54 -4.58 -7.02 13.87
CA ASN A 54 -5.68 -7.87 14.30
C ASN A 54 -5.29 -8.88 15.40
N LYS A 55 -4.00 -9.24 15.49
CA LYS A 55 -3.47 -10.08 16.58
C LYS A 55 -3.38 -9.36 17.93
N GLN A 56 -3.50 -8.03 17.96
CA GLN A 56 -3.40 -7.28 19.21
C GLN A 56 -4.64 -7.50 20.09
N LYS A 57 -4.42 -7.78 21.37
CA LYS A 57 -5.49 -8.02 22.34
C LYS A 57 -6.25 -6.73 22.70
N TYR A 58 -5.52 -5.61 22.74
CA TYR A 58 -6.03 -4.29 23.10
C TYR A 58 -5.97 -3.35 21.90
N LYS A 59 -6.91 -2.40 21.87
CA LYS A 59 -6.90 -1.35 20.85
C LYS A 59 -5.64 -0.47 21.01
N PRO A 60 -4.79 -0.36 19.98
CA PRO A 60 -3.64 0.54 20.02
C PRO A 60 -4.09 2.00 20.10
N THR A 61 -3.22 2.86 20.65
CA THR A 61 -3.50 4.30 20.75
C THR A 61 -3.69 4.91 19.35
N LYS A 62 -4.49 5.99 19.26
CA LYS A 62 -4.75 6.68 17.97
C LYS A 62 -3.45 7.04 17.24
N SER A 63 -2.43 7.49 17.95
CA SER A 63 -1.11 7.79 17.37
C SER A 63 -0.45 6.57 16.72
N LYS A 64 -0.47 5.40 17.38
CA LYS A 64 0.04 4.15 16.81
C LYS A 64 -0.76 3.72 15.58
N ILE A 65 -2.08 3.92 15.58
CA ILE A 65 -2.93 3.63 14.43
C ILE A 65 -2.58 4.51 13.22
N VAL A 66 -2.43 5.82 13.44
CA VAL A 66 -2.01 6.77 12.40
C VAL A 66 -0.64 6.38 11.86
N PHE A 67 0.32 6.08 12.74
CA PHE A 67 1.66 5.67 12.35
C PHE A 67 1.63 4.40 11.47
N THR A 68 0.90 3.36 11.89
CA THR A 68 0.73 2.14 11.08
C THR A 68 0.08 2.45 9.72
N ALA A 69 -0.95 3.31 9.68
CA ALA A 69 -1.59 3.71 8.44
C ALA A 69 -0.63 4.42 7.47
N VAL A 70 0.16 5.38 7.97
CA VAL A 70 1.16 6.11 7.19
C VAL A 70 2.25 5.18 6.68
N VAL A 71 2.84 4.36 7.58
CA VAL A 71 3.93 3.43 7.22
C VAL A 71 3.45 2.41 6.18
N THR A 72 2.25 1.86 6.34
CA THR A 72 1.70 0.90 5.38
C THR A 72 1.45 1.57 4.01
N GLY A 73 0.95 2.81 4.00
CA GLY A 73 0.80 3.61 2.77
C GLY A 73 2.15 3.83 2.07
N PHE A 74 3.16 4.33 2.78
CA PHE A 74 4.48 4.56 2.17
C PHE A 74 5.19 3.28 1.75
N ALA A 75 5.08 2.20 2.51
CA ALA A 75 5.64 0.91 2.11
C ALA A 75 5.00 0.39 0.80
N SER A 76 3.67 0.51 0.67
CA SER A 76 2.97 0.13 -0.56
C SER A 76 3.40 0.98 -1.76
N MET A 77 3.62 2.29 -1.53
CA MET A 77 4.11 3.21 -2.55
C MET A 77 5.56 2.89 -2.96
N LEU A 78 6.41 2.53 -2.00
CA LEU A 78 7.80 2.13 -2.26
C LEU A 78 7.84 0.91 -3.19
N VAL A 79 7.02 -0.11 -2.91
CA VAL A 79 6.90 -1.30 -3.77
C VAL A 79 6.45 -0.93 -5.18
N ALA A 80 5.44 -0.07 -5.30
CA ALA A 80 5.00 0.42 -6.60
C ALA A 80 6.13 1.14 -7.36
N CYS A 81 6.92 1.97 -6.67
CA CYS A 81 8.06 2.69 -7.24
C CYS A 81 9.18 1.74 -7.69
N ILE A 82 9.49 0.68 -6.92
CA ILE A 82 10.50 -0.33 -7.28
C ILE A 82 10.13 -0.99 -8.61
N PHE A 83 8.92 -1.53 -8.71
CA PHE A 83 8.49 -2.24 -9.91
C PHE A 83 8.31 -1.30 -11.11
N THR A 84 7.85 -0.06 -10.88
CA THR A 84 7.80 0.98 -11.92
C THR A 84 9.20 1.31 -12.44
N SER A 85 10.16 1.49 -11.53
CA SER A 85 11.56 1.76 -11.88
C SER A 85 12.16 0.63 -12.71
N ILE A 86 11.93 -0.62 -12.29
CA ILE A 86 12.36 -1.80 -13.05
C ILE A 86 11.67 -1.81 -14.42
N ALA A 87 10.35 -1.62 -14.50
CA ALA A 87 9.61 -1.64 -15.75
C ALA A 87 10.14 -0.64 -16.79
N ILE A 88 10.49 0.57 -16.33
CA ILE A 88 10.99 1.64 -17.21
C ILE A 88 12.44 1.41 -17.61
N ARG A 89 13.29 0.92 -16.71
CA ARG A 89 14.75 0.87 -16.91
C ARG A 89 15.30 -0.49 -17.32
N LEU A 90 14.52 -1.57 -17.23
CA LEU A 90 14.98 -2.91 -17.63
C LEU A 90 15.51 -3.00 -19.08
N PRO A 91 14.99 -2.24 -20.07
CA PRO A 91 15.57 -2.23 -21.42
C PRO A 91 17.00 -1.71 -21.48
N SER A 92 17.43 -0.91 -20.50
CA SER A 92 18.72 -0.22 -20.47
C SER A 92 19.68 -0.68 -19.36
N ASP A 93 19.17 -1.25 -18.28
CA ASP A 93 19.91 -1.64 -17.09
C ASP A 93 19.52 -3.07 -16.67
N ASN A 94 20.42 -3.81 -16.02
CA ASN A 94 20.08 -5.08 -15.35
C ASN A 94 19.07 -4.83 -14.20
N MET A 95 18.25 -5.83 -13.85
CA MET A 95 17.16 -5.70 -12.85
C MET A 95 17.55 -4.97 -11.55
N ILE A 96 18.71 -5.34 -10.96
CA ILE A 96 19.18 -4.75 -9.70
C ILE A 96 19.52 -3.26 -9.89
N THR A 97 20.23 -2.93 -10.96
CA THR A 97 20.66 -1.56 -11.27
C THR A 97 19.48 -0.67 -11.67
N ALA A 98 18.53 -1.22 -12.44
CA ALA A 98 17.26 -0.59 -12.81
C ALA A 98 16.42 -0.23 -11.58
N GLY A 99 16.38 -1.12 -10.58
CA GLY A 99 15.75 -0.86 -9.29
C GLY A 99 16.47 0.25 -8.51
N LEU A 100 17.76 0.09 -8.23
CA LEU A 100 18.51 1.02 -7.37
C LEU A 100 18.61 2.46 -7.92
N LYS A 101 18.85 2.63 -9.23
CA LYS A 101 19.05 3.97 -9.80
C LYS A 101 17.75 4.77 -9.90
N GLY A 102 16.62 4.10 -10.14
CA GLY A 102 15.36 4.80 -10.35
C GLY A 102 14.46 4.86 -9.12
N ILE A 103 14.66 4.02 -8.08
CA ILE A 103 13.75 3.98 -6.93
C ILE A 103 13.67 5.31 -6.19
N ILE A 104 14.81 5.94 -5.84
CA ILE A 104 14.86 7.18 -5.07
C ILE A 104 14.16 8.33 -5.82
N PRO A 105 14.55 8.67 -7.07
CA PRO A 105 13.88 9.77 -7.78
C PRO A 105 12.40 9.46 -8.04
N THR A 106 12.05 8.22 -8.40
CA THR A 106 10.64 7.82 -8.62
C THR A 106 9.82 7.96 -7.33
N PHE A 107 10.39 7.61 -6.18
CA PHE A 107 9.72 7.72 -4.89
C PHE A 107 9.51 9.18 -4.47
N ILE A 108 10.52 10.04 -4.64
CA ILE A 108 10.40 11.49 -4.34
C ILE A 108 9.33 12.13 -5.22
N PHE A 109 9.35 11.86 -6.53
CA PHE A 109 8.33 12.37 -7.43
C PHE A 109 6.95 11.83 -7.10
N SER A 110 6.83 10.56 -6.74
CA SER A 110 5.56 9.97 -6.31
C SER A 110 5.04 10.60 -5.02
N LEU A 111 5.91 10.96 -4.07
CA LEU A 111 5.48 11.63 -2.84
C LEU A 111 4.79 12.97 -3.12
N ILE A 112 5.29 13.71 -4.11
CA ILE A 112 4.79 15.04 -4.47
C ILE A 112 3.58 14.92 -5.40
N PHE A 113 3.76 14.26 -6.55
CA PHE A 113 2.76 14.22 -7.62
C PHE A 113 1.61 13.26 -7.35
N ALA A 114 1.83 12.18 -6.60
CA ALA A 114 0.77 11.29 -6.16
C ALA A 114 0.28 11.62 -4.74
N SER A 115 0.58 12.82 -4.21
CA SER A 115 0.13 13.24 -2.89
C SER A 115 -1.36 13.11 -2.62
N PRO A 116 -2.26 13.50 -3.55
CA PRO A 116 -3.70 13.34 -3.31
C PRO A 116 -4.08 11.87 -3.14
N VAL A 117 -3.37 10.97 -3.81
CA VAL A 117 -3.66 9.54 -3.82
C VAL A 117 -3.15 8.86 -2.56
N TRP A 118 -1.87 9.03 -2.22
CA TRP A 118 -1.32 8.32 -1.06
C TRP A 118 -1.94 8.84 0.25
N ILE A 119 -2.37 10.11 0.31
CA ILE A 119 -3.13 10.64 1.44
C ILE A 119 -4.48 9.91 1.59
N LEU A 120 -5.23 9.71 0.49
CA LEU A 120 -6.49 8.96 0.53
C LEU A 120 -6.30 7.51 0.99
N ILE A 121 -5.22 6.87 0.54
CA ILE A 121 -4.84 5.52 1.00
C ILE A 121 -4.58 5.51 2.50
N VAL A 122 -3.81 6.47 3.01
CA VAL A 122 -3.51 6.58 4.45
C VAL A 122 -4.78 6.82 5.26
N VAL A 123 -5.69 7.68 4.81
CA VAL A 123 -6.98 7.94 5.48
C VAL A 123 -7.85 6.67 5.48
N GLY A 124 -7.95 5.97 4.35
CA GLY A 124 -8.65 4.69 4.26
C GLY A 124 -8.08 3.68 5.25
N ASN A 125 -6.76 3.50 5.27
CA ASN A 125 -6.08 2.62 6.22
C ASN A 125 -6.33 3.01 7.69
N PHE A 126 -6.33 4.30 8.00
CA PHE A 126 -6.64 4.78 9.34
C PHE A 126 -8.07 4.38 9.76
N LEU A 127 -9.06 4.59 8.89
CA LEU A 127 -10.45 4.19 9.16
C LEU A 127 -10.57 2.68 9.36
N CYS A 128 -9.83 1.90 8.56
CA CYS A 128 -9.78 0.46 8.66
C CYS A 128 -9.25 -0.03 10.00
N PHE A 129 -8.06 0.45 10.38
CA PHE A 129 -7.42 0.06 11.64
C PHE A 129 -8.21 0.57 12.85
N ASN A 130 -8.77 1.78 12.81
CA ASN A 130 -9.53 2.33 13.92
C ASN A 130 -10.87 1.61 14.19
N ASN A 131 -11.46 0.99 13.16
CA ASN A 131 -12.74 0.29 13.24
C ASN A 131 -12.62 -1.23 13.46
N MET A 132 -11.39 -1.77 13.52
CA MET A 132 -11.16 -3.16 13.92
C MET A 132 -11.78 -3.44 15.29
N LYS A 133 -12.32 -4.65 15.46
CA LYS A 133 -12.79 -5.15 16.76
C LYS A 133 -11.63 -5.82 17.48
N TYR A 134 -11.27 -5.33 18.64
CA TYR A 134 -10.24 -5.92 19.49
C TYR A 134 -10.87 -6.85 20.53
N THR A 135 -10.11 -7.81 21.04
CA THR A 135 -10.61 -8.81 22.01
C THR A 135 -11.12 -8.15 23.30
N SER A 136 -10.51 -7.04 23.72
CA SER A 136 -10.92 -6.24 24.88
C SER A 136 -12.09 -5.29 24.62
N ASP A 137 -12.57 -5.12 23.38
CA ASP A 137 -13.77 -4.31 23.08
C ASP A 137 -15.08 -5.06 23.41
N LYS A 138 -14.97 -6.26 24.02
CA LYS A 138 -16.08 -6.98 24.64
C LYS A 138 -16.03 -6.70 26.15
N GLU A 139 -16.33 -5.46 26.53
CA GLU A 139 -16.94 -5.18 27.84
C GLU A 139 -18.44 -5.01 27.62
#